data_AF-A0A7C3ATL8-F1
#
_entry.id   AF-A0A7C3ATL8-F1
#
_cell.length_a   1.000
_cell.length_b   1.000
_cell.length_c   1.000
_cell.angle_alpha   90.00
_cell.angle_beta   90.00
_cell.angle_gamma   90.00
#
_symmetry.space_group_name_H-M   'P 1'
#
loop_
_entity.id
_entity.type
_entity.pdbx_description
1 polymer ?
#
loop_
_entity_poly.entity_id
_entity_poly.type
_entity_poly.pdbx_seq_one_letter_code
_entity_poly.pdbx_strand_id
1 'polypeptide(L)'
;RNLSLLQDVFSKSLTPDRNIPSRFFHPHGGRGWIFLITTFFAFLLGEAFAPGYATRYCVGKNIRATRIGIVGVGVFLALVFPAVLFFIALFARIHYPDIDPQQALPMVVRQLNNAVISGLMIGALLMAVMSSADSALNSATAIFVKDLFEHQLGWKGHGDRRLLQLARLCSAGLGVFSILIAVLWPDIIGLLLFTYHVWAPAIIVPVCVGALSKHRSRRMNRIILATMLVATSGTLIYRLPVTLRDTFDAAFVPERLYALCSQFDPAVFGVTLSLLFFTGATLLARMLFGPQSQAA
;
A
#
# COMPACT_ATOMS: atom_id res chain seq x y z
N ARG A 1 18.45 -6.80 -17.39
CA ARG A 1 18.67 -7.83 -18.45
C ARG A 1 17.38 -8.63 -18.53
N ASN A 2 16.53 -8.39 -19.54
CA ASN A 2 15.15 -8.93 -19.63
C ASN A 2 15.15 -10.45 -19.88
N LEU A 3 15.30 -11.24 -18.80
CA LEU A 3 15.21 -12.70 -18.83
C LEU A 3 13.82 -13.21 -19.23
N SER A 4 12.77 -12.39 -19.07
CA SER A 4 11.40 -12.71 -19.47
C SER A 4 11.27 -12.95 -20.98
N LEU A 5 11.94 -12.14 -21.81
CA LEU A 5 11.93 -12.30 -23.27
C LEU A 5 12.67 -13.57 -23.71
N LEU A 6 13.73 -13.98 -23.01
CA LEU A 6 14.45 -15.22 -23.32
C LEU A 6 13.66 -16.46 -22.89
N GLN A 7 12.96 -16.42 -21.75
CA GLN A 7 12.09 -17.51 -21.27
C GLN A 7 10.89 -17.73 -22.21
N ASP A 8 10.32 -16.67 -22.78
CA ASP A 8 9.24 -16.76 -23.77
C ASP A 8 9.70 -17.41 -25.08
N VAL A 9 10.93 -17.14 -25.53
CA VAL A 9 11.52 -17.69 -26.77
C VAL A 9 11.98 -19.14 -26.60
N PHE A 10 12.42 -19.53 -25.39
CA PHE A 10 13.05 -20.82 -25.10
C PHE A 10 12.26 -21.69 -24.10
N SER A 11 10.95 -21.49 -23.99
CA SER A 11 10.07 -22.24 -23.07
C SER A 11 10.14 -23.76 -23.25
N LYS A 12 10.38 -24.24 -24.48
CA LYS A 12 10.54 -25.68 -24.79
C LYS A 12 11.90 -26.27 -24.41
N SER A 13 12.91 -25.45 -24.18
CA SER A 13 14.27 -25.87 -23.79
C SER A 13 14.55 -25.73 -22.29
N LEU A 14 13.63 -25.16 -21.53
CA LEU A 14 13.70 -25.15 -20.07
C LEU A 14 13.26 -26.52 -19.55
N THR A 15 14.22 -27.32 -19.07
CA THR A 15 13.91 -28.57 -18.39
C THR A 15 13.24 -28.26 -17.05
N PRO A 16 12.05 -28.83 -16.75
CA PRO A 16 11.41 -28.65 -15.45
C PRO A 16 12.36 -29.08 -14.33
N ASP A 17 12.63 -28.18 -13.39
CA ASP A 17 13.44 -28.51 -12.22
C ASP A 17 12.52 -29.11 -11.15
N ARG A 18 12.58 -30.43 -11.02
CA ARG A 18 11.83 -31.17 -10.00
C ARG A 18 12.47 -31.05 -8.61
N ASN A 19 13.71 -30.57 -8.52
CA ASN A 19 14.44 -30.40 -7.27
C ASN A 19 14.31 -28.96 -6.78
N ILE A 20 13.16 -28.64 -6.20
CA ILE A 20 12.94 -27.32 -5.59
C ILE A 20 13.87 -27.19 -4.38
N PRO A 21 14.75 -26.18 -4.32
CA PRO A 21 15.66 -26.01 -3.20
C PRO A 21 14.87 -25.75 -1.92
N SER A 22 15.29 -26.37 -0.81
CA SER A 22 14.64 -26.28 0.51
C SER A 22 14.36 -24.84 0.96
N ARG A 23 15.20 -23.89 0.49
CA ARG A 23 15.04 -22.46 0.73
C ARG A 23 13.68 -21.89 0.30
N PHE A 24 13.05 -22.48 -0.71
CA PHE A 24 11.73 -22.07 -1.20
C PHE A 24 10.63 -22.26 -0.15
N PHE A 25 10.76 -23.30 0.69
CA PHE A 25 9.78 -23.64 1.73
C PHE A 25 10.04 -22.92 3.05
N HIS A 26 11.09 -22.11 3.16
CA HIS A 26 11.29 -21.30 4.35
C HIS A 26 10.21 -20.22 4.45
N PRO A 27 9.46 -20.14 5.56
CA PRO A 27 8.37 -19.16 5.71
C PRO A 27 8.81 -17.70 5.53
N HIS A 28 10.08 -17.39 5.84
CA HIS A 28 10.64 -16.04 5.70
C HIS A 28 11.27 -15.76 4.31
N GLY A 29 11.21 -16.71 3.37
CA GLY A 29 11.66 -16.53 1.98
C GLY A 29 13.10 -16.02 1.81
N GLY A 30 13.98 -16.28 2.79
CA GLY A 30 15.36 -15.80 2.80
C GLY A 30 15.57 -14.32 3.18
N ARG A 31 14.52 -13.54 3.45
CA ARG A 31 14.63 -12.11 3.85
C ARG A 31 14.72 -11.88 5.36
N GLY A 32 14.45 -12.92 6.15
CA GLY A 32 14.53 -12.89 7.61
C GLY A 32 13.21 -12.50 8.29
N TRP A 33 13.07 -12.89 9.56
CA TRP A 33 11.84 -12.72 10.32
C TRP A 33 11.52 -11.25 10.65
N ILE A 34 12.55 -10.43 10.90
CA ILE A 34 12.38 -9.01 11.20
C ILE A 34 11.75 -8.30 10.00
N PHE A 35 12.26 -8.55 8.80
CA PHE A 35 11.70 -8.02 7.56
C PHE A 35 10.24 -8.44 7.39
N LEU A 36 9.93 -9.73 7.58
CA LEU A 36 8.57 -10.25 7.39
C LEU A 36 7.58 -9.64 8.38
N ILE A 37 7.93 -9.58 9.66
CA ILE A 37 7.06 -9.04 10.72
C ILE A 37 6.83 -7.54 10.48
N THR A 38 7.89 -6.79 10.18
CA THR A 38 7.76 -5.35 9.96
C THR A 38 6.98 -5.03 8.68
N THR A 39 7.21 -5.78 7.61
CA THR A 39 6.41 -5.68 6.37
C THR A 39 4.94 -6.02 6.64
N PHE A 40 4.64 -7.04 7.45
CA PHE A 40 3.27 -7.36 7.85
C PHE A 40 2.59 -6.17 8.53
N PHE A 41 3.27 -5.52 9.49
CA PHE A 41 2.75 -4.31 10.13
C PHE A 41 2.64 -3.12 9.17
N ALA A 42 3.56 -2.98 8.22
CA ALA A 42 3.47 -1.96 7.19
C ALA A 42 2.21 -2.13 6.33
N PHE A 43 1.92 -3.35 5.88
CA PHE A 43 0.67 -3.68 5.18
C PHE A 43 -0.56 -3.46 6.06
N LEU A 44 -0.54 -3.95 7.30
CA LEU A 44 -1.65 -3.82 8.24
C LEU A 44 -2.01 -2.34 8.46
N LEU A 45 -1.01 -1.51 8.76
CA LEU A 45 -1.20 -0.10 9.08
C LEU A 45 -1.47 0.76 7.83
N GLY A 46 -0.88 0.39 6.69
CA GLY A 46 -1.12 1.03 5.40
C GLY A 46 -2.56 0.83 4.91
N GLU A 47 -3.05 -0.41 4.97
CA GLU A 47 -4.38 -0.77 4.46
C GLU A 47 -5.51 -0.45 5.43
N ALA A 48 -5.31 -0.57 6.75
CA ALA A 48 -6.39 -0.43 7.74
C ALA A 48 -7.15 0.90 7.67
N PHE A 49 -6.48 1.98 7.27
CA PHE A 49 -7.04 3.33 7.22
C PHE A 49 -7.24 3.86 5.80
N ALA A 50 -7.16 3.01 4.78
CA ALA A 50 -7.38 3.43 3.41
C ALA A 50 -8.83 3.97 3.22
N PRO A 51 -9.01 5.18 2.66
CA PRO A 51 -10.33 5.82 2.58
C PRO A 51 -11.38 5.03 1.80
N GLY A 52 -10.95 4.23 0.82
CA GLY A 52 -11.85 3.42 -0.02
C GLY A 52 -12.63 2.35 0.75
N TYR A 53 -12.13 1.91 1.91
CA TYR A 53 -12.88 1.00 2.77
C TYR A 53 -13.94 1.71 3.60
N ALA A 54 -13.64 2.92 4.08
CA ALA A 54 -14.56 3.69 4.92
C ALA A 54 -15.89 3.95 4.20
N THR A 55 -15.85 4.31 2.91
CA THR A 55 -17.07 4.51 2.10
C THR A 55 -17.92 3.25 2.01
N ARG A 56 -17.30 2.07 1.90
CA ARG A 56 -18.00 0.78 1.85
C ARG A 56 -18.63 0.42 3.19
N TYR A 57 -17.96 0.75 4.29
CA TYR A 57 -18.48 0.52 5.64
C TYR A 57 -19.72 1.38 5.92
N CYS A 58 -19.73 2.62 5.44
CA CYS A 58 -20.83 3.56 5.61
C CYS A 58 -22.08 3.25 4.77
N VAL A 59 -21.96 2.44 3.70
CA VAL A 59 -23.10 2.01 2.86
C VAL A 59 -23.77 0.74 3.42
N GLY A 60 -23.13 0.04 4.35
CA GLY A 60 -23.67 -1.19 4.91
C GLY A 60 -24.99 -0.98 5.63
N LYS A 61 -25.94 -1.91 5.42
CA LYS A 61 -27.30 -1.85 5.96
C LYS A 61 -27.33 -1.55 7.47
N ASN A 62 -26.63 -2.39 8.25
CA ASN A 62 -26.55 -2.30 9.71
C ASN A 62 -25.12 -2.70 10.15
N ILE A 63 -24.67 -2.21 11.31
CA ILE A 63 -23.34 -2.51 11.90
C ILE A 63 -23.04 -4.00 11.95
N ARG A 64 -24.02 -4.82 12.39
CA ARG A 64 -23.83 -6.29 12.50
C ARG A 64 -23.56 -6.94 11.15
N ALA A 65 -24.31 -6.55 10.12
CA ALA A 65 -24.12 -7.09 8.77
C ALA A 65 -22.78 -6.67 8.18
N THR A 66 -22.40 -5.39 8.36
CA THR A 66 -21.09 -4.87 7.94
C THR A 66 -19.95 -5.61 8.61
N ARG A 67 -20.01 -5.82 9.93
CA ARG A 67 -18.98 -6.56 10.69
C ARG A 67 -18.84 -8.00 10.21
N ILE A 68 -19.95 -8.71 10.03
CA ILE A 68 -19.92 -10.10 9.53
C ILE A 68 -19.34 -10.15 8.12
N GLY A 69 -19.71 -9.21 7.25
CA GLY A 69 -19.16 -9.12 5.90
C GLY A 69 -17.64 -8.92 5.90
N ILE A 70 -17.15 -7.96 6.70
CA ILE A 70 -15.71 -7.67 6.80
C ILE A 70 -14.94 -8.87 7.34
N VAL A 71 -15.38 -9.44 8.47
CA VAL A 71 -14.71 -10.60 9.08
C VAL A 71 -14.78 -11.82 8.16
N GLY A 72 -15.93 -12.06 7.53
CA GLY A 72 -16.14 -13.18 6.62
C GLY A 72 -15.20 -13.11 5.41
N VAL A 73 -15.12 -11.95 4.75
CA VAL A 73 -14.19 -11.73 3.64
C VAL A 73 -12.74 -11.84 4.12
N GLY A 74 -12.41 -11.26 5.27
CA GLY A 74 -11.06 -11.34 5.84
C GLY A 74 -10.61 -12.78 6.12
N VAL A 75 -11.45 -13.59 6.76
CA VAL A 75 -11.17 -15.02 7.03
C VAL A 75 -11.07 -15.82 5.73
N PHE A 76 -12.01 -15.60 4.80
CA PHE A 76 -11.99 -16.26 3.49
C PHE A 76 -10.68 -15.97 2.74
N LEU A 77 -10.29 -14.71 2.64
CA LEU A 77 -9.05 -14.32 1.96
C LEU A 77 -7.81 -14.83 2.70
N ALA A 78 -7.78 -14.75 4.03
CA ALA A 78 -6.65 -15.23 4.82
C ALA A 78 -6.40 -16.74 4.66
N LEU A 79 -7.44 -17.53 4.41
CA LEU A 79 -7.32 -18.97 4.18
C LEU A 79 -7.05 -19.32 2.72
N VAL A 80 -7.81 -18.73 1.80
CA VAL A 80 -7.79 -19.13 0.38
C VAL A 80 -6.61 -18.52 -0.37
N PHE A 81 -6.32 -17.24 -0.14
CA PHE A 81 -5.35 -16.50 -0.95
C PHE A 81 -3.92 -17.04 -0.80
N PRO A 82 -3.40 -17.29 0.44
CA PRO A 82 -2.08 -17.89 0.60
C PRO A 82 -1.96 -19.28 -0.03
N ALA A 83 -2.99 -20.12 0.08
CA ALA A 83 -2.99 -21.45 -0.51
C ALA A 83 -2.92 -21.37 -2.05
N VAL A 84 -3.78 -20.56 -2.67
CA VAL A 84 -3.80 -20.37 -4.13
C VAL A 84 -2.46 -19.80 -4.62
N LEU A 85 -1.95 -18.74 -3.98
CA LEU A 85 -0.66 -18.14 -4.34
C LEU A 85 0.50 -19.10 -4.18
N PHE A 86 0.49 -19.94 -3.14
CA PHE A 86 1.53 -20.95 -2.92
C PHE A 86 1.57 -21.96 -4.06
N PHE A 87 0.42 -22.50 -4.50
CA PHE A 87 0.38 -23.45 -5.61
C PHE A 87 0.81 -22.82 -6.93
N ILE A 88 0.43 -21.56 -7.19
CA ILE A 88 0.86 -20.82 -8.37
C ILE A 88 2.37 -20.60 -8.34
N ALA A 89 2.91 -20.16 -7.20
CA ALA A 89 4.35 -19.97 -7.02
C ALA A 89 5.13 -21.28 -7.16
N LEU A 90 4.61 -22.38 -6.61
CA LEU A 90 5.21 -23.71 -6.72
C LEU A 90 5.26 -24.19 -8.17
N PHE A 91 4.15 -24.08 -8.89
CA PHE A 91 4.08 -24.43 -10.31
C PHE A 91 5.05 -23.58 -11.13
N ALA A 92 5.04 -22.27 -10.94
CA ALA A 92 5.93 -21.35 -11.62
C ALA A 92 7.40 -21.70 -11.36
N ARG A 93 7.76 -22.06 -10.12
CA ARG A 93 9.14 -22.41 -9.75
C ARG A 93 9.63 -23.71 -10.40
N ILE A 94 8.76 -24.72 -10.52
CA ILE A 94 9.10 -26.01 -11.15
C ILE A 94 9.35 -25.83 -12.66
N HIS A 95 8.47 -25.08 -13.33
CA HIS A 95 8.52 -24.92 -14.78
C HIS A 95 9.44 -23.78 -15.23
N TYR A 96 9.65 -22.78 -14.38
CA TYR A 96 10.45 -21.59 -14.66
C TYR A 96 11.35 -21.26 -13.45
N PRO A 97 12.50 -21.97 -13.30
CA PRO A 97 13.36 -21.84 -12.13
C PRO A 97 13.95 -20.44 -11.89
N ASP A 98 13.98 -19.57 -12.90
CA ASP A 98 14.50 -18.20 -12.80
C ASP A 98 13.44 -17.15 -13.20
N ILE A 99 12.17 -17.46 -13.01
CA ILE A 99 11.09 -16.51 -13.30
C ILE A 99 11.12 -15.32 -12.33
N ASP A 100 10.89 -14.13 -12.88
CA ASP A 100 10.59 -12.95 -12.07
C ASP A 100 9.31 -13.21 -11.27
N PRO A 101 9.31 -13.07 -9.93
CA PRO A 101 8.12 -13.25 -9.11
C PRO A 101 6.89 -12.49 -9.60
N GLN A 102 7.06 -11.30 -10.20
CA GLN A 102 5.96 -10.47 -10.70
C GLN A 102 5.32 -11.05 -11.97
N GLN A 103 6.03 -11.92 -12.70
CA GLN A 103 5.58 -12.58 -13.93
C GLN A 103 5.08 -14.01 -13.69
N ALA A 104 5.19 -14.53 -12.47
CA ALA A 104 4.82 -15.91 -12.15
C ALA A 104 3.37 -16.23 -12.54
N LEU A 105 2.40 -15.45 -12.05
CA LEU A 105 0.98 -15.67 -12.33
C LEU A 105 0.65 -15.58 -13.83
N PRO A 106 1.01 -14.50 -14.55
CA PRO A 106 0.78 -14.42 -16.01
C PRO A 106 1.36 -15.62 -16.77
N MET A 107 2.57 -16.07 -16.42
CA MET A 107 3.22 -17.18 -17.10
C MET A 107 2.52 -18.52 -16.84
N VAL A 108 2.07 -18.77 -15.60
CA VAL A 108 1.27 -19.95 -15.27
C VAL A 108 -0.01 -19.99 -16.10
N VAL A 109 -0.70 -18.86 -16.24
CA VAL A 109 -1.94 -18.77 -17.03
C VAL A 109 -1.68 -19.04 -18.52
N ARG A 110 -0.55 -18.56 -19.08
CA ARG A 110 -0.18 -18.83 -20.48
C ARG A 110 0.15 -20.30 -20.76
N GLN A 111 0.59 -21.04 -19.74
CA GLN A 111 0.93 -22.47 -19.87
C GLN A 111 -0.32 -23.37 -19.93
N LEU A 112 -1.52 -22.83 -19.72
CA LEU A 112 -2.75 -23.59 -19.80
C LEU A 112 -3.02 -24.05 -21.25
N ASN A 113 -3.14 -25.36 -21.46
CA ASN A 113 -3.30 -25.95 -22.79
C ASN A 113 -4.64 -25.62 -23.48
N ASN A 114 -5.64 -25.10 -22.75
CA ASN A 114 -6.96 -24.77 -23.29
C ASN A 114 -7.11 -23.27 -23.48
N ALA A 115 -7.27 -22.83 -24.73
CA ALA A 115 -7.40 -21.42 -25.09
C ALA A 115 -8.63 -20.73 -24.44
N VAL A 116 -9.75 -21.46 -24.28
CA VAL A 116 -10.97 -20.91 -23.66
C VAL A 116 -10.74 -20.61 -22.17
N ILE A 117 -10.14 -21.55 -21.45
CA ILE A 117 -9.84 -21.39 -20.03
C ILE A 117 -8.79 -20.29 -19.82
N SER A 118 -7.75 -20.26 -20.68
CA SER A 118 -6.72 -19.22 -20.65
C SER A 118 -7.32 -17.84 -20.87
N GLY A 119 -8.18 -17.68 -21.88
CA GLY A 119 -8.88 -16.43 -22.15
C GLY A 119 -9.77 -16.00 -20.99
N LEU A 120 -10.51 -16.93 -20.37
CA LEU A 120 -11.34 -16.65 -19.20
C LEU A 120 -10.50 -16.19 -18.00
N MET A 121 -9.36 -16.84 -17.74
CA MET A 121 -8.45 -16.47 -16.66
C MET A 121 -7.82 -15.08 -16.86
N ILE A 122 -7.39 -14.77 -18.08
CA ILE A 122 -6.88 -13.44 -18.42
C ILE A 122 -7.99 -12.39 -18.24
N GLY A 123 -9.19 -12.66 -18.74
CA GLY A 123 -10.35 -11.80 -18.56
C GLY A 123 -10.69 -11.58 -17.08
N ALA A 124 -10.68 -12.63 -16.27
CA ALA A 124 -10.92 -12.55 -14.83
C ALA A 124 -9.86 -11.72 -14.11
N LEU A 125 -8.58 -11.88 -14.46
CA LEU A 125 -7.49 -11.09 -13.91
C LEU A 125 -7.64 -9.61 -14.25
N LEU A 126 -7.95 -9.30 -15.51
CA LEU A 126 -8.20 -7.92 -15.96
C LEU A 126 -9.40 -7.31 -15.23
N MET A 127 -10.51 -8.05 -15.12
CA MET A 127 -11.69 -7.60 -14.37
C MET A 127 -11.37 -7.33 -12.89
N ALA A 128 -10.60 -8.21 -12.25
CA ALA A 128 -10.20 -8.03 -10.85
C ALA A 128 -9.36 -6.75 -10.66
N VAL A 129 -8.37 -6.51 -11.51
CA VAL A 129 -7.52 -5.31 -11.46
C VAL A 129 -8.35 -4.06 -11.75
N MET A 130 -9.22 -4.09 -12.78
CA MET A 130 -10.09 -2.97 -13.14
C MET A 130 -11.05 -2.60 -12.00
N SER A 131 -11.60 -3.58 -11.27
CA SER A 131 -12.50 -3.32 -10.14
C SER A 131 -11.82 -2.58 -8.97
N SER A 132 -10.54 -2.89 -8.74
CA SER A 132 -9.74 -2.23 -7.70
C SER A 132 -9.32 -0.83 -8.15
N ALA A 133 -8.87 -0.70 -9.40
CA ALA A 133 -8.47 0.57 -10.00
C ALA A 133 -9.62 1.58 -10.04
N ASP A 134 -10.81 1.15 -10.45
CA ASP A 134 -12.03 1.98 -10.47
C ASP A 134 -12.37 2.49 -9.06
N SER A 135 -12.35 1.62 -8.06
CA SER A 135 -12.61 2.03 -6.68
C SER A 135 -11.59 3.03 -6.15
N ALA A 136 -10.30 2.83 -6.44
CA ALA A 136 -9.24 3.74 -6.01
C ALA A 136 -9.35 5.12 -6.69
N LEU A 137 -9.56 5.14 -8.02
CA LEU A 137 -9.76 6.37 -8.79
C LEU A 137 -11.02 7.12 -8.34
N ASN A 138 -12.11 6.41 -8.07
CA ASN A 138 -13.34 7.03 -7.59
C ASN A 138 -13.16 7.65 -6.19
N SER A 139 -12.51 6.95 -5.26
CA SER A 139 -12.19 7.49 -3.93
C SER A 139 -11.27 8.71 -4.02
N ALA A 140 -10.21 8.66 -4.83
CA ALA A 140 -9.31 9.80 -5.03
C ALA A 140 -10.06 11.00 -5.65
N THR A 141 -10.88 10.75 -6.67
CA THR A 141 -11.71 11.78 -7.31
C THR A 141 -12.66 12.43 -6.32
N ALA A 142 -13.32 11.65 -5.46
CA ALA A 142 -14.19 12.18 -4.42
C ALA A 142 -13.44 13.07 -3.42
N ILE A 143 -12.24 12.67 -2.98
CA ILE A 143 -11.39 13.48 -2.10
C ILE A 143 -11.04 14.81 -2.77
N PHE A 144 -10.61 14.79 -4.03
CA PHE A 144 -10.30 16.04 -4.76
C PHE A 144 -11.52 16.94 -4.88
N VAL A 145 -12.67 16.42 -5.33
CA VAL A 145 -13.86 17.25 -5.57
C VAL A 145 -14.46 17.75 -4.27
N LYS A 146 -14.69 16.88 -3.29
CA LYS A 146 -15.38 17.22 -2.04
C LYS A 146 -14.48 17.92 -1.03
N ASP A 147 -13.28 17.39 -0.80
CA ASP A 147 -12.42 17.93 0.24
C ASP A 147 -11.64 19.13 -0.27
N LEU A 148 -10.99 19.02 -1.45
CA LEU A 148 -10.17 20.12 -1.96
C LEU A 148 -11.02 21.23 -2.61
N PHE A 149 -11.82 20.92 -3.63
CA PHE A 149 -12.54 21.97 -4.37
C PHE A 149 -13.73 22.54 -3.59
N GLU A 150 -14.64 21.68 -3.12
CA GLU A 150 -15.86 22.14 -2.46
C GLU A 150 -15.58 22.69 -1.05
N HIS A 151 -14.81 21.97 -0.23
CA HIS A 151 -14.56 22.37 1.15
C HIS A 151 -13.42 23.39 1.31
N GLN A 152 -12.21 23.11 0.79
CA GLN A 152 -11.03 23.98 1.00
C GLN A 152 -11.02 25.21 0.08
N LEU A 153 -11.31 25.05 -1.22
CA LEU A 153 -11.32 26.15 -2.19
C LEU A 153 -12.67 26.88 -2.26
N GLY A 154 -13.66 26.44 -1.50
CA GLY A 154 -14.93 27.15 -1.36
C GLY A 154 -15.83 27.11 -2.59
N TRP A 155 -15.72 26.10 -3.45
CA TRP A 155 -16.62 25.91 -4.60
C TRP A 155 -18.06 25.49 -4.23
N LYS A 156 -18.50 25.83 -3.02
CA LYS A 156 -19.88 25.59 -2.55
C LYS A 156 -20.88 26.33 -3.45
N GLY A 157 -21.98 25.67 -3.79
CA GLY A 157 -23.06 26.26 -4.60
C GLY A 157 -22.87 26.21 -6.13
N HIS A 158 -21.78 25.59 -6.62
CA HIS A 158 -21.69 25.25 -8.04
C HIS A 158 -22.63 24.07 -8.31
N GLY A 159 -23.62 24.24 -9.19
CA GLY A 159 -24.64 23.22 -9.43
C GLY A 159 -24.08 21.85 -9.81
N ASP A 160 -24.82 20.78 -9.52
CA ASP A 160 -24.40 19.37 -9.64
C ASP A 160 -23.74 19.02 -10.98
N ARG A 161 -24.19 19.64 -12.06
CA ARG A 161 -23.62 19.45 -13.40
C ARG A 161 -22.15 19.88 -13.49
N ARG A 162 -21.76 21.00 -12.86
CA ARG A 162 -20.38 21.49 -12.84
C ARG A 162 -19.50 20.62 -11.96
N LEU A 163 -20.00 20.19 -10.80
CA LEU A 163 -19.29 19.26 -9.92
C LEU A 163 -19.06 17.91 -10.61
N LEU A 164 -20.03 17.41 -11.37
CA LEU A 164 -19.88 16.17 -12.14
C LEU A 164 -18.86 16.30 -13.27
N GLN A 165 -18.83 17.44 -13.97
CA GLN A 165 -17.81 17.73 -14.98
C GLN A 165 -16.41 17.77 -14.36
N LEU A 166 -16.26 18.45 -13.21
CA LEU A 166 -15.01 18.49 -12.46
C LEU A 166 -14.57 17.09 -12.03
N ALA A 167 -15.49 16.28 -11.50
CA ALA A 167 -15.19 14.89 -11.11
C ALA A 167 -14.67 14.06 -12.29
N ARG A 168 -15.27 14.18 -13.48
CA ARG A 168 -14.80 13.48 -14.69
C ARG A 168 -13.40 13.95 -15.11
N LEU A 169 -13.12 15.24 -15.05
CA LEU A 169 -11.81 15.80 -15.37
C LEU A 169 -10.74 15.37 -14.35
N CYS A 170 -11.05 15.43 -13.05
CA CYS A 170 -10.17 14.95 -12.00
C CYS A 170 -9.89 13.45 -12.15
N SER A 171 -10.91 12.63 -12.41
CA SER A 171 -10.76 11.19 -12.63
C SER A 171 -9.87 10.89 -13.84
N ALA A 172 -10.10 11.56 -14.98
CA ALA A 172 -9.26 11.40 -16.17
C ALA A 172 -7.81 11.84 -15.91
N GLY A 173 -7.61 12.98 -15.25
CA GLY A 173 -6.27 13.48 -14.90
C GLY A 173 -5.52 12.56 -13.94
N LEU A 174 -6.19 12.08 -12.90
CA LEU A 174 -5.62 11.10 -11.96
C LEU A 174 -5.29 9.78 -12.66
N GLY A 175 -6.16 9.29 -13.55
CA GLY A 175 -5.91 8.08 -14.35
C GLY A 175 -4.67 8.20 -15.24
N VAL A 176 -4.53 9.31 -15.98
CA VAL A 176 -3.34 9.58 -16.80
C VAL A 176 -2.08 9.65 -15.93
N PHE A 177 -2.16 10.32 -14.78
CA PHE A 177 -1.03 10.40 -13.85
C PHE A 177 -0.66 9.02 -13.27
N SER A 178 -1.64 8.20 -12.90
CA SER A 178 -1.41 6.82 -12.46
C SER A 178 -0.73 5.96 -13.53
N ILE A 179 -1.14 6.09 -14.80
CA ILE A 179 -0.48 5.40 -15.92
C ILE A 179 0.98 5.85 -16.05
N LEU A 180 1.24 7.15 -15.96
CA LEU A 180 2.61 7.69 -16.02
C LEU A 180 3.48 7.08 -14.92
N ILE A 181 3.01 7.06 -13.67
CA ILE A 181 3.75 6.45 -12.55
C ILE A 181 3.97 4.95 -12.76
N ALA A 182 2.95 4.23 -13.26
CA ALA A 182 3.07 2.80 -13.55
C ALA A 182 4.12 2.48 -14.62
N VAL A 183 4.30 3.37 -15.62
CA VAL A 183 5.35 3.22 -16.64
C VAL A 183 6.74 3.53 -16.08
N LEU A 184 6.85 4.50 -15.17
CA LEU A 184 8.13 4.92 -14.58
C LEU A 184 8.63 3.97 -13.49
N TRP A 185 7.74 3.23 -12.82
CA TRP A 185 8.07 2.35 -11.69
C TRP A 185 7.55 0.92 -11.94
N PRO A 186 8.35 0.03 -12.55
CA PRO A 186 7.90 -1.30 -12.93
C PRO A 186 7.72 -2.28 -11.76
N ASP A 187 8.35 -2.01 -10.61
CA ASP A 187 8.22 -2.84 -9.41
C ASP A 187 6.91 -2.58 -8.65
N ILE A 188 5.94 -3.48 -8.81
CA ILE A 188 4.59 -3.35 -8.24
C ILE A 188 4.62 -3.37 -6.71
N ILE A 189 5.35 -4.32 -6.11
CA ILE A 189 5.39 -4.47 -4.65
C ILE A 189 6.16 -3.30 -4.02
N GLY A 190 7.27 -2.87 -4.63
CA GLY A 190 8.02 -1.70 -4.16
C GLY A 190 7.22 -0.41 -4.21
N LEU A 191 6.44 -0.18 -5.27
CA LEU A 191 5.57 0.99 -5.39
C LEU A 191 4.45 0.97 -4.33
N LEU A 192 3.87 -0.20 -4.06
CA LEU A 192 2.86 -0.38 -3.02
C LEU A 192 3.43 -0.08 -1.62
N LEU A 193 4.58 -0.69 -1.28
CA LEU A 193 5.27 -0.45 -0.01
C LEU A 193 5.67 1.02 0.15
N PHE A 194 6.15 1.65 -0.92
CA PHE A 194 6.46 3.07 -0.91
C PHE A 194 5.25 3.92 -0.53
N THR A 195 4.07 3.59 -1.06
CA THR A 195 2.83 4.29 -0.70
C THR A 195 2.55 4.17 0.80
N TYR A 196 2.77 3.00 1.40
CA TYR A 196 2.59 2.80 2.85
C TYR A 196 3.64 3.53 3.69
N HIS A 197 4.88 3.62 3.23
CA HIS A 197 5.94 4.39 3.91
C HIS A 197 5.57 5.88 4.06
N VAL A 198 4.80 6.43 3.11
CA VAL A 198 4.33 7.82 3.16
C VAL A 198 3.03 7.92 3.95
N TRP A 199 2.07 7.04 3.66
CA TRP A 199 0.70 7.10 4.14
C TRP A 199 0.54 6.74 5.62
N ALA A 200 1.03 5.57 6.04
CA ALA A 200 0.76 5.06 7.38
C ALA A 200 1.31 5.98 8.50
N PRO A 201 2.56 6.50 8.41
CA PRO A 201 3.11 7.42 9.41
C PRO A 201 2.35 8.75 9.52
N ALA A 202 1.83 9.26 8.39
CA ALA A 202 1.05 10.49 8.35
C ALA A 202 -0.32 10.33 9.00
N ILE A 203 -1.02 9.22 8.71
CA ILE A 203 -2.47 9.15 8.96
C ILE A 203 -2.83 8.51 10.31
N ILE A 204 -1.93 7.71 10.88
CA ILE A 204 -2.22 6.96 12.12
C ILE A 204 -2.65 7.86 13.29
N VAL A 205 -1.91 8.95 13.54
CA VAL A 205 -2.20 9.90 14.63
C VAL A 205 -3.50 10.68 14.39
N PRO A 206 -3.72 11.38 13.26
CA PRO A 206 -4.95 12.12 13.04
C PRO A 206 -6.19 11.21 13.08
N VAL A 207 -6.10 9.97 12.59
CA VAL A 207 -7.23 9.02 12.65
C VAL A 207 -7.47 8.54 14.08
N CYS A 208 -6.44 8.10 14.80
CA CYS A 208 -6.60 7.64 16.18
C CYS A 208 -7.12 8.75 17.11
N VAL A 209 -6.57 9.96 17.01
CA VAL A 209 -7.03 11.12 17.78
C VAL A 209 -8.41 11.55 17.29
N GLY A 210 -8.67 11.50 15.99
CA GLY A 210 -9.97 11.72 15.37
C GLY A 210 -11.08 10.85 15.94
N ALA A 211 -10.83 9.54 16.02
CA ALA A 211 -11.81 8.54 16.44
C ALA A 211 -11.95 8.40 17.96
N LEU A 212 -10.84 8.51 18.71
CA LEU A 212 -10.82 8.21 20.15
C LEU A 212 -10.92 9.46 21.04
N SER A 213 -10.48 10.63 20.56
CA SER A 213 -10.53 11.87 21.36
C SER A 213 -11.79 12.67 21.08
N LYS A 214 -12.52 12.99 22.15
CA LYS A 214 -13.62 13.97 22.13
C LYS A 214 -13.12 15.42 22.19
N HIS A 215 -11.88 15.63 22.62
CA HIS A 215 -11.31 16.98 22.80
C HIS A 215 -10.76 17.50 21.48
N ARG A 216 -11.19 18.71 21.11
CA ARG A 216 -10.71 19.45 19.93
C ARG A 216 -10.11 20.78 20.38
N SER A 217 -8.90 21.07 19.94
CA SER A 217 -8.28 22.37 20.20
C SER A 217 -7.36 22.77 19.07
N ARG A 218 -7.20 24.08 18.85
CA ARG A 218 -6.26 24.61 17.85
C ARG A 218 -4.83 24.13 18.11
N ARG A 219 -4.44 23.99 19.39
CA ARG A 219 -3.13 23.47 19.78
C ARG A 219 -2.97 22.00 19.40
N MET A 220 -3.98 21.17 19.68
CA MET A 220 -3.98 19.76 19.30
C MET A 220 -3.86 19.60 17.77
N ASN A 221 -4.62 20.38 17.01
CA ASN A 221 -4.55 20.33 15.54
C ASN A 221 -3.16 20.69 15.01
N ARG A 222 -2.49 21.70 15.59
CA ARG A 222 -1.11 22.04 15.24
C ARG A 222 -0.12 20.92 15.56
N ILE A 223 -0.27 20.27 16.72
CA ILE A 223 0.58 19.12 17.09
C ILE A 223 0.37 17.98 16.10
N ILE A 224 -0.88 17.64 15.77
CA ILE A 224 -1.20 16.61 14.78
C ILE A 224 -0.53 16.93 13.43
N LEU A 225 -0.69 18.15 12.91
CA LEU A 225 -0.07 18.56 11.65
C LEU A 225 1.46 18.47 11.69
N ALA A 226 2.09 18.91 12.80
CA ALA A 226 3.53 18.78 12.98
C ALA A 226 3.96 17.30 13.01
N THR A 227 3.21 16.44 13.70
CA THR A 227 3.45 15.00 13.71
C THR A 227 3.40 14.41 12.31
N MET A 228 2.38 14.76 11.50
CA MET A 228 2.25 14.26 10.12
C MET A 228 3.50 14.57 9.30
N LEU A 229 3.96 15.83 9.35
CA LEU A 229 5.12 16.28 8.59
C LEU A 229 6.43 15.64 9.08
N VAL A 230 6.64 15.59 10.39
CA VAL A 230 7.85 15.02 11.00
C VAL A 230 7.91 13.51 10.75
N ALA A 231 6.80 12.80 10.91
CA ALA A 231 6.74 11.36 10.70
C ALA A 231 7.02 11.00 9.24
N THR A 232 6.32 11.61 8.29
CA THR A 232 6.54 11.34 6.86
C THR A 232 7.95 11.71 6.41
N SER A 233 8.44 12.90 6.80
CA SER A 233 9.79 13.33 6.43
C SER A 233 10.85 12.42 7.06
N GLY A 234 10.68 12.04 8.33
CA GLY A 234 11.55 11.12 9.04
C GLY A 234 11.59 9.74 8.39
N THR A 235 10.45 9.22 7.93
CA THR A 235 10.40 7.95 7.18
C THR A 235 11.13 8.04 5.84
N LEU A 236 10.95 9.14 5.10
CA LEU A 236 11.63 9.34 3.82
C LEU A 236 13.14 9.49 4.01
N ILE A 237 13.58 10.18 5.07
CA ILE A 237 15.00 10.25 5.47
C ILE A 237 15.53 8.87 5.84
N TYR A 238 14.78 8.08 6.60
CA TYR A 238 15.16 6.71 6.97
C TYR A 238 15.31 5.80 5.75
N ARG A 239 14.47 5.98 4.73
CA ARG A 239 14.52 5.24 3.47
C ARG A 239 15.62 5.73 2.51
N LEU A 240 16.12 6.94 2.70
CA LEU A 240 17.06 7.58 1.78
C LEU A 240 18.36 6.78 1.56
N PRO A 241 19.03 6.22 2.59
CA PRO A 241 20.24 5.41 2.39
C PRO A 241 20.01 4.18 1.51
N VAL A 242 18.86 3.51 1.66
CA VAL A 242 18.47 2.36 0.84
C VAL A 242 18.24 2.80 -0.60
N THR A 243 17.52 3.90 -0.80
CA THR A 243 17.21 4.42 -2.14
C THR A 243 18.46 4.89 -2.88
N LEU A 244 19.36 5.60 -2.19
CA LEU A 244 20.63 6.07 -2.76
C LEU A 244 21.51 4.91 -3.21
N ARG A 245 21.53 3.82 -2.44
CA ARG A 245 22.32 2.66 -2.77
C ARG A 245 21.71 1.84 -3.91
N ASP A 246 20.41 1.55 -3.84
CA ASP A 246 19.73 0.71 -4.83
C ASP A 246 19.57 1.40 -6.19
N THR A 247 19.44 2.73 -6.22
CA THR A 247 19.14 3.49 -7.45
C THR A 247 20.37 4.16 -8.05
N PHE A 248 21.29 4.67 -7.21
CA PHE A 248 22.43 5.48 -7.66
C PHE A 248 23.80 4.80 -7.43
N ASP A 249 23.81 3.54 -6.98
CA ASP A 249 25.02 2.76 -6.65
C ASP A 249 26.01 3.55 -5.78
N ALA A 250 25.44 4.30 -4.82
CA ALA A 250 26.15 5.24 -3.99
C ALA A 250 27.07 4.51 -2.99
N ALA A 251 28.33 4.31 -3.37
CA ALA A 251 29.36 3.64 -2.56
C ALA A 251 29.69 4.36 -1.23
N PHE A 252 29.23 5.60 -1.03
CA PHE A 252 29.45 6.35 0.22
C PHE A 252 28.52 5.92 1.36
N VAL A 253 27.46 5.14 1.09
CA VAL A 253 26.55 4.66 2.14
C VAL A 253 27.22 3.51 2.90
N PRO A 254 27.48 3.64 4.22
CA PRO A 254 28.12 2.57 4.98
C PRO A 254 27.30 1.29 4.97
N GLU A 255 27.96 0.15 4.76
CA GLU A 255 27.32 -1.18 4.73
C GLU A 255 26.44 -1.47 5.95
N ARG A 256 26.91 -1.06 7.14
CA ARG A 256 26.17 -1.23 8.40
C ARG A 256 24.87 -0.45 8.42
N LEU A 257 24.88 0.78 7.87
CA LEU A 257 23.69 1.63 7.81
C LEU A 257 22.68 1.06 6.82
N TYR A 258 23.14 0.64 5.64
CA TYR A 258 22.29 -0.02 4.65
C TYR A 258 21.66 -1.30 5.20
N ALA A 259 22.45 -2.20 5.80
CA ALA A 259 21.96 -3.46 6.34
C ALA A 259 20.93 -3.27 7.46
N LEU A 260 21.09 -2.22 8.28
CA LEU A 260 20.13 -1.88 9.32
C LEU A 260 18.83 -1.32 8.74
N CYS A 261 18.93 -0.39 7.79
CA CYS A 261 17.77 0.20 7.12
C CYS A 261 17.02 -0.77 6.20
N SER A 262 17.69 -1.80 5.67
CA SER A 262 17.07 -2.79 4.79
C SER A 262 16.34 -3.90 5.55
N GLN A 263 16.68 -4.15 6.82
CA GLN A 263 16.05 -5.20 7.63
C GLN A 263 14.72 -4.78 8.24
N PHE A 264 14.53 -3.49 8.49
CA PHE A 264 13.37 -2.95 9.19
C PHE A 264 12.53 -2.09 8.26
N ASP A 265 11.25 -2.41 8.14
CA ASP A 265 10.35 -1.69 7.24
C ASP A 265 10.22 -0.20 7.62
N PRO A 266 10.47 0.74 6.67
CA PRO A 266 10.35 2.17 6.92
C PRO A 266 8.98 2.63 7.43
N ALA A 267 7.86 2.01 7.04
CA ALA A 267 6.54 2.42 7.51
C ALA A 267 6.40 2.19 9.02
N VAL A 268 6.92 1.07 9.53
CA VAL A 268 6.88 0.78 10.97
C VAL A 268 7.69 1.81 11.74
N PHE A 269 8.89 2.13 11.25
CA PHE A 269 9.73 3.18 11.83
C PHE A 269 9.00 4.52 11.87
N GLY A 270 8.38 4.90 10.74
CA GLY A 270 7.61 6.12 10.61
C GLY A 270 6.42 6.20 11.56
N VAL A 271 5.67 5.11 11.72
CA VAL A 271 4.55 5.05 12.66
C VAL A 271 5.05 5.16 14.10
N THR A 272 6.14 4.49 14.46
CA THR A 272 6.76 4.64 15.78
C THR A 272 7.18 6.10 16.02
N LEU A 273 7.84 6.73 15.04
CA LEU A 273 8.21 8.14 15.11
C LEU A 273 6.99 9.06 15.28
N SER A 274 5.91 8.79 14.55
CA SER A 274 4.64 9.51 14.63
C SER A 274 4.06 9.47 16.05
N LEU A 275 4.00 8.28 16.66
CA LEU A 275 3.49 8.09 18.02
C LEU A 275 4.38 8.74 19.08
N LEU A 276 5.71 8.57 18.98
CA LEU A 276 6.66 9.17 19.91
C LEU A 276 6.66 10.70 19.84
N PHE A 277 6.66 11.26 18.63
CA PHE A 277 6.63 12.71 18.46
C PHE A 277 5.31 13.29 18.96
N PHE A 278 4.17 12.68 18.64
CA PHE A 278 2.86 13.15 19.11
C PHE A 278 2.75 13.12 20.64
N THR A 279 3.15 12.02 21.27
CA THR A 279 3.12 11.88 22.73
C THR A 279 4.05 12.86 23.41
N GLY A 280 5.30 12.97 22.94
CA GLY A 280 6.29 13.92 23.45
C GLY A 280 5.84 15.38 23.31
N ALA A 281 5.38 15.78 22.12
CA ALA A 281 4.88 17.13 21.86
C ALA A 281 3.64 17.45 22.70
N THR A 282 2.75 16.48 22.90
CA THR A 282 1.56 16.65 23.75
C THR A 282 1.93 16.83 25.22
N LEU A 283 2.88 16.04 25.74
CA LEU A 283 3.38 16.16 27.11
C LEU A 283 4.09 17.50 27.33
N LEU A 284 4.99 17.88 26.43
CA LEU A 284 5.70 19.16 26.47
C LEU A 284 4.72 20.34 26.43
N ALA A 285 3.72 20.28 25.56
CA ALA A 285 2.69 21.31 25.46
C ALA A 285 1.82 21.43 26.71
N ARG A 286 1.59 20.33 27.45
CA ARG A 286 0.90 20.33 28.74
C ARG A 286 1.77 20.92 29.85
N MET A 287 3.08 20.66 29.83
CA MET A 287 4.04 21.21 30.79
C MET A 287 4.21 22.73 30.62
N LEU A 288 4.41 23.20 29.39
CA LEU A 288 4.70 24.61 29.11
C LEU A 288 3.49 25.54 29.25
N PHE A 289 2.29 25.04 28.93
CA PHE A 289 1.11 25.88 28.78
C PHE A 289 -0.10 25.39 29.59
N GLY A 290 0.13 24.49 30.55
CA GLY A 290 -0.91 23.91 31.40
C GLY A 290 -1.88 22.96 30.69
N PRO A 291 -2.80 22.34 31.45
CA PRO A 291 -3.89 21.55 30.89
C PRO A 291 -4.76 22.42 30.00
N GLN A 292 -5.12 21.90 28.82
CA GLN A 292 -5.97 22.63 27.89
C GLN A 292 -7.38 22.76 28.49
N SER A 293 -7.84 24.01 28.69
CA SER A 293 -9.23 24.33 29.04
C SER A 293 -10.17 23.70 28.02
N GLN A 294 -11.21 23.02 28.51
CA GLN A 294 -12.29 22.48 27.70
C GLN A 294 -13.06 23.64 27.07
N ALA A 295 -12.71 24.01 25.84
CA ALA A 295 -13.59 24.86 25.03
C ALA A 295 -14.74 23.98 24.53
N ALA A 296 -15.95 24.30 25.00
CA ALA A 296 -17.22 23.71 24.59
C ALA A 296 -17.47 23.85 23.08
#